data_AF-A0A9X5KT08-F1
#
_entry.id   AF-A0A9X5KT08-F1
#
_cell.length_a   1.000
_cell.length_b   1.000
_cell.length_c   1.000
_cell.angle_alpha   90.00
_cell.angle_beta   90.00
_cell.angle_gamma   90.00
#
_symmetry.space_group_name_H-M   'P 1'
#
loop_
_entity.id
_entity.type
_entity.pdbx_description
1 polymer ?
#
loop_
_entity_poly.entity_id
_entity_poly.type
_entity_poly.pdbx_seq_one_letter_code
_entity_poly.pdbx_strand_id
1 'polypeptide(L)'
;MNLSIPVNGKARIDYTQETLFGPMAKHVECQVSVQRRAGGTVLKVFQPLPDDLHAAQTVVFALEGRRTRAVVKDSQHLSDHSLRLELETQ
;
A
#
# COMPACT_ATOMS: atom_id res chain seq x y z
N MET A 1 -22.60 -2.62 7.97
CA MET A 1 -21.29 -2.65 7.30
C MET A 1 -20.23 -2.40 8.35
N ASN A 2 -19.41 -3.39 8.73
CA ASN A 2 -18.33 -3.19 9.71
C ASN A 2 -17.21 -2.38 9.04
N LEU A 3 -17.24 -1.05 9.20
CA LEU A 3 -16.11 -0.20 8.88
C LEU A 3 -15.17 -0.29 10.07
N SER A 4 -14.05 -1.00 9.91
CA SER A 4 -13.01 -1.00 10.94
C SER A 4 -12.40 0.40 11.05
N ILE A 5 -11.99 0.76 12.27
CA ILE A 5 -11.26 2.00 12.55
C ILE A 5 -9.94 1.93 11.77
N PRO A 6 -9.56 2.98 11.01
CA PRO A 6 -8.27 3.02 10.35
C PRO A 6 -7.13 2.98 11.36
N VAL A 7 -6.11 2.17 11.06
CA VAL A 7 -4.86 2.10 11.82
C VAL A 7 -3.82 2.94 11.10
N ASN A 8 -3.20 3.88 11.80
CA ASN A 8 -2.26 4.83 11.23
C ASN A 8 -0.85 4.60 11.79
N GLY A 9 0.16 4.91 10.99
CA GLY A 9 1.54 4.91 11.48
C GLY A 9 2.56 4.88 10.36
N LYS A 10 3.83 4.72 10.75
CA LYS A 10 4.90 4.43 9.79
C LYS A 10 4.84 2.97 9.36
N ALA A 11 4.98 2.74 8.07
CA ALA A 11 5.15 1.41 7.52
C ALA A 11 6.29 1.37 6.52
N ARG A 12 7.08 0.30 6.59
CA ARG A 12 7.92 -0.12 5.48
C ARG A 12 7.02 -0.82 4.46
N ILE A 13 7.08 -0.40 3.21
CA ILE A 13 6.39 -1.01 2.07
C ILE A 13 7.46 -1.59 1.16
N ASP A 14 7.50 -2.91 1.02
CA ASP A 14 8.26 -3.62 0.00
C ASP A 14 7.32 -3.87 -1.20
N TYR A 15 7.77 -3.58 -2.42
CA TYR A 15 6.99 -3.76 -3.64
C TYR A 15 7.88 -4.10 -4.83
N THR A 16 7.28 -4.61 -5.90
CA THR A 16 7.99 -4.92 -7.14
C THR A 16 7.51 -3.99 -8.24
N GLN A 17 8.46 -3.39 -8.95
CA GLN A 17 8.23 -2.59 -10.14
C GLN A 17 8.64 -3.41 -11.36
N GLU A 18 7.77 -3.53 -12.34
CA GLU A 18 8.15 -4.09 -13.65
C GLU A 18 9.02 -3.08 -14.40
N THR A 19 10.20 -3.51 -14.83
CA THR A 19 11.13 -2.68 -15.61
C THR A 19 11.50 -3.40 -16.91
N LEU A 20 12.12 -2.67 -17.85
CA LEU A 20 12.65 -3.25 -19.09
C LEU A 20 13.73 -4.33 -18.85
N PHE A 21 14.30 -4.38 -17.65
CA PHE A 21 15.33 -5.35 -17.24
C PHE A 21 14.76 -6.45 -16.33
N GLY A 22 13.44 -6.57 -16.25
CA GLY A 22 12.72 -7.49 -15.38
C GLY A 22 12.22 -6.85 -14.08
N PRO A 23 11.64 -7.66 -13.18
CA PRO A 23 11.04 -7.16 -11.95
C PRO A 23 12.12 -6.66 -10.98
N MET A 24 11.98 -5.42 -10.51
CA MET A 24 12.87 -4.81 -9.54
C MET A 24 12.19 -4.70 -8.18
N ALA A 25 12.79 -5.29 -7.15
CA ALA A 25 12.32 -5.15 -5.78
C ALA A 25 12.74 -3.78 -5.21
N LYS A 26 11.79 -3.07 -4.62
CA LYS A 26 11.97 -1.74 -4.00
C LYS A 26 11.37 -1.73 -2.61
N HIS A 27 11.84 -0.80 -1.78
CA HIS A 27 11.25 -0.55 -0.48
C HIS A 27 11.26 0.94 -0.14
N VAL A 28 10.30 1.36 0.67
CA VAL A 28 10.18 2.73 1.18
C VAL A 28 9.59 2.71 2.59
N GLU A 29 9.96 3.67 3.44
CA GLU A 29 9.25 3.95 4.69
C GLU A 29 8.31 5.14 4.48
N CYS A 30 7.01 4.93 4.65
CA CYS A 30 5.97 5.94 4.45
C CYS A 30 5.10 6.08 5.70
N GLN A 31 4.45 7.23 5.84
CA GLN A 31 3.25 7.33 6.69
C GLN A 31 2.08 6.65 5.97
N VAL A 32 1.28 5.86 6.69
CA VAL A 32 0.15 5.12 6.11
C VAL A 32 -1.09 5.17 6.99
N SER A 33 -2.24 4.94 6.35
CA SER A 33 -3.51 4.62 7.01
C SER A 33 -4.09 3.35 6.41
N VAL A 34 -4.35 2.34 7.23
CA VAL A 34 -4.85 1.02 6.83
C VAL A 34 -6.27 0.83 7.35
N GLN A 35 -7.21 0.61 6.46
CA GLN A 35 -8.60 0.31 6.81
C GLN A 35 -9.02 -1.04 6.25
N ARG A 36 -9.44 -1.96 7.13
CA ARG A 36 -9.99 -3.27 6.74
C ARG A 36 -11.50 -3.18 6.54
N ARG A 37 -12.01 -3.76 5.46
CA ARG A 37 -13.42 -3.75 5.08
C ARG A 37 -13.83 -5.18 4.70
N ALA A 38 -15.13 -5.46 4.67
CA ALA A 38 -15.64 -6.79 4.33
C ALA A 38 -15.21 -7.27 2.91
N GLY A 39 -14.88 -6.35 2.00
CA GLY A 39 -14.44 -6.66 0.63
C GLY A 39 -12.96 -6.44 0.35
N GLY A 40 -12.12 -6.20 1.36
CA GLY A 40 -10.69 -5.99 1.17
C GLY A 40 -10.06 -5.01 2.15
N THR A 41 -8.83 -4.59 1.85
CA THR A 41 -8.08 -3.61 2.63
C THR A 41 -7.84 -2.36 1.80
N VAL A 42 -8.05 -1.18 2.37
CA VAL A 42 -7.62 0.09 1.76
C VAL A 42 -6.37 0.55 2.48
N LEU A 43 -5.30 0.74 1.72
CA LEU A 43 -4.05 1.33 2.19
C LEU A 43 -3.91 2.72 1.58
N LYS A 44 -3.90 3.76 2.41
CA LYS A 44 -3.48 5.09 1.99
C LYS A 44 -2.02 5.30 2.35
N VAL A 45 -1.23 5.75 1.39
CA VAL A 45 0.21 6.00 1.53
C VAL A 45 0.44 7.50 1.37
N PHE A 46 1.04 8.10 2.38
CA PHE A 46 1.42 9.51 2.41
C PHE A 46 2.93 9.65 2.21
N GLN A 47 3.41 10.89 2.25
CA GLN A 47 4.82 11.20 2.00
C GLN A 47 5.77 10.54 3.02
N PRO A 48 7.00 10.15 2.61
CA PRO A 48 7.52 10.24 1.24
C PRO A 48 6.90 9.15 0.33
N LEU A 49 6.25 9.56 -0.75
CA LEU A 49 5.54 8.66 -1.66
C LEU A 49 6.44 8.41 -2.90
N PRO A 50 6.84 7.16 -3.17
CA PRO A 50 7.55 6.86 -4.41
C PRO A 50 6.66 7.06 -5.62
N ASP A 51 7.18 7.73 -6.65
CA ASP A 51 6.44 8.04 -7.88
C ASP A 51 5.90 6.80 -8.58
N ASP A 52 6.52 5.63 -8.38
CA ASP A 52 6.19 4.39 -9.06
C ASP A 52 5.36 3.40 -8.23
N LEU A 53 5.06 3.71 -6.96
CA LEU A 53 4.29 2.82 -6.09
C LEU A 53 2.89 2.54 -6.63
N HIS A 54 2.31 3.50 -7.38
CA HIS A 54 1.02 3.32 -8.04
C HIS A 54 1.00 2.17 -9.06
N ALA A 55 2.15 1.79 -9.62
CA ALA A 55 2.26 0.71 -10.59
C ALA A 55 2.55 -0.66 -9.95
N ALA A 56 2.64 -0.74 -8.62
CA ALA A 56 2.93 -2.00 -7.92
C ALA A 56 1.78 -3.01 -8.07
N GLN A 57 2.10 -4.25 -8.43
CA GLN A 57 1.12 -5.34 -8.49
C GLN A 57 0.90 -6.03 -7.13
N THR A 58 1.98 -6.14 -6.35
CA THR A 58 1.97 -6.73 -5.01
C THR A 58 2.71 -5.80 -4.07
N VAL A 59 2.13 -5.62 -2.88
CA VAL A 59 2.77 -4.88 -1.78
C VAL A 59 2.88 -5.78 -0.57
N VAL A 60 3.98 -5.62 0.16
CA VAL A 60 4.17 -6.18 1.49
C VAL A 60 4.46 -5.03 2.42
N PHE A 61 3.60 -4.80 3.40
CA PHE A 61 3.80 -3.70 4.35
C PHE A 61 3.80 -4.19 5.79
N ALA A 62 4.63 -3.56 6.62
CA ALA A 62 4.70 -3.82 8.04
C ALA A 62 4.19 -2.62 8.84
N LEU A 63 3.08 -2.78 9.56
CA LEU A 63 2.48 -1.74 10.40
C LEU A 63 2.18 -2.34 11.79
N GLU A 64 2.57 -1.63 12.85
CA GLU A 64 2.38 -2.08 14.24
C GLU A 64 2.90 -3.50 14.51
N GLY A 65 4.06 -3.85 13.93
CA GLY A 65 4.65 -5.19 14.06
C GLY A 65 3.95 -6.28 13.24
N ARG A 66 2.88 -5.97 12.49
CA ARG A 66 2.19 -6.92 11.62
C ARG A 66 2.61 -6.72 10.16
N ARG A 67 3.23 -7.76 9.59
CA ARG A 67 3.51 -7.85 8.16
C ARG A 67 2.29 -8.36 7.40
N THR A 68 1.89 -7.67 6.34
CA THR A 68 0.75 -8.01 5.49
C THR A 68 1.19 -8.05 4.04
N ARG A 69 0.94 -9.16 3.34
CA ARG A 69 1.11 -9.29 1.89
C ARG A 69 -0.24 -9.14 1.21
N ALA A 70 -0.29 -8.35 0.15
CA ALA A 70 -1.53 -8.14 -0.59
C ALA A 70 -1.28 -7.87 -2.07
N VAL A 71 -2.26 -8.24 -2.89
CA VAL A 71 -2.32 -7.88 -4.32
C VAL A 71 -3.03 -6.55 -4.44
N VAL A 72 -2.48 -5.65 -5.26
CA VAL A 72 -3.10 -4.37 -5.60
C VAL A 72 -4.18 -4.60 -6.66
N LYS A 73 -5.40 -4.17 -6.37
CA LYS A 73 -6.56 -4.28 -7.26
C LYS A 73 -6.87 -2.97 -7.96
N ASP A 74 -6.63 -1.85 -7.28
CA ASP A 74 -6.77 -0.52 -7.83
C ASP A 74 -5.80 0.46 -7.15
N SER A 75 -5.42 1.51 -7.86
CA SER A 75 -4.51 2.55 -7.41
C SER A 75 -5.01 3.93 -7.84
N GLN A 76 -5.13 4.86 -6.89
CA GLN A 76 -5.63 6.20 -7.16
C GLN A 76 -4.83 7.26 -6.41
N HIS A 77 -4.24 8.21 -7.15
CA HIS A 77 -3.72 9.44 -6.54
C HIS A 77 -4.87 10.33 -6.08
N LEU A 78 -4.77 10.81 -4.85
CA LEU A 78 -5.76 11.68 -4.22
C LEU A 78 -5.31 13.15 -4.27
N SER A 79 -6.26 14.06 -4.06
CA SER A 79 -6.02 15.51 -4.09
C SER A 79 -5.09 15.99 -2.97
N ASP A 80 -4.89 15.19 -1.93
CA ASP A 80 -3.98 15.47 -0.81
C ASP A 80 -2.56 14.93 -1.05
N HIS A 81 -2.22 14.57 -2.30
CA HIS A 81 -0.95 13.98 -2.72
C HIS A 81 -0.64 12.62 -2.08
N SER A 82 -1.64 11.96 -1.50
CA SER A 82 -1.54 10.56 -1.07
C SER A 82 -1.91 9.60 -2.20
N LEU A 83 -1.45 8.37 -2.09
CA LEU A 83 -1.84 7.27 -2.95
C LEU A 83 -2.78 6.35 -2.19
N ARG A 84 -3.97 6.08 -2.74
CA ARG A 84 -4.89 5.06 -2.26
C ARG A 84 -4.69 3.78 -3.06
N LEU A 85 -4.47 2.68 -2.35
CA LEU A 85 -4.44 1.32 -2.91
C LEU A 85 -5.61 0.52 -2.37
N GLU A 86 -6.36 -0.12 -3.27
CA GLU A 86 -7.31 -1.17 -2.90
C GLU A 86 -6.62 -2.52 -2.97
N LEU A 87 -6.69 -3.30 -1.89
CA LEU A 87 -5.87 -4.47 -1.67
C LEU A 87 -6.72 -5.71 -1.38
N GLU A 88 -6.32 -6.83 -1.97
CA GLU A 88 -6.76 -8.17 -1.58
C GLU A 88 -5.63 -8.85 -0.79
N THR A 89 -5.85 -9.08 0.50
CA THR A 89 -4.87 -9.74 1.38
C THR A 89 -4.76 -11.22 1.04
N GLN A 90 -3.53 -11.74 0.99
CA GLN A 90 -3.24 -13.15 0.75
C GLN A 90 -3.00 -13.93 2.05
#